data_AF-A0A928IZB8-F1
#
_entry.id   AF-A0A928IZB8-F1
#
_cell.length_a   1.000
_cell.length_b   1.000
_cell.length_c   1.000
_cell.angle_alpha   90.00
_cell.angle_beta   90.00
_cell.angle_gamma   90.00
#
_symmetry.space_group_name_H-M   'P 1'
#
loop_
_entity.id
_entity.type
_entity.pdbx_description
1 polymer ?
#
loop_
_entity_poly.entity_id
_entity_poly.type
_entity_poly.pdbx_seq_one_letter_code
_entity_poly.pdbx_strand_id
1 'polypeptide(L)'
;MVLGLRKNRCVIDSLFSNIRIINDAIKSKKGIEFEYLSYAIIDERVDVAGKDKRVLPHRLVFNDGKYYLIGYDEEEAKNNYYRVDLISKPVLSNGKIKISYYNERMLDGMEIAREIEKHPLMLAERDYPIKFKVIESALDRVIDAFGKNAHGFEVLDETRFVGDYPERIIKFQVTTTKDEAYRWSLANADVAELVLPQDVRDRLARVSKPIYQLYTYTLPDKVRENLDYVLKNGKFRIYHAVDADTAYATYKALSDMNKLDVVKEMLILGDEDFGNIDYLGDFINTEYLTIHADQLYTIPWASRLVNVTDVDLTDSQIVDVSWMKEMNKLRYALLSNSSVTDLSVLSKHTNIDRVSISGTKVSDISFIENFKHLTQLEIALCPIDDYSPLFKTKSHLKILQINRRALEEIGEENIKNRHIGIDIRDTNDSPFWYLSY
;
A
#
# COMPACT_ATOMS: atom_id res chain seq x y z
N MET A 1 -14.45 8.76 27.86
CA MET A 1 -14.35 7.94 29.08
C MET A 1 -13.47 6.75 28.75
N VAL A 2 -12.45 6.47 29.54
CA VAL A 2 -11.35 5.54 29.23
C VAL A 2 -11.88 4.13 28.96
N LEU A 3 -11.73 3.64 27.73
CA LEU A 3 -12.09 2.27 27.32
C LEU A 3 -11.12 1.28 27.99
N GLY A 4 -11.64 0.44 28.87
CA GLY A 4 -10.86 -0.54 29.62
C GLY A 4 -10.47 -1.74 28.77
N LEU A 5 -9.18 -1.84 28.47
CA LEU A 5 -8.52 -2.95 27.77
C LEU A 5 -8.69 -4.28 28.52
N ARG A 6 -9.05 -5.38 27.83
CA ARG A 6 -8.96 -6.75 28.40
C ARG A 6 -8.51 -7.81 27.38
N LYS A 7 -7.54 -8.63 27.78
CA LYS A 7 -7.00 -9.79 27.04
C LYS A 7 -8.00 -10.94 26.91
N ASN A 8 -8.10 -11.47 25.70
CA ASN A 8 -8.61 -12.78 25.25
C ASN A 8 -8.92 -13.83 26.34
N ARG A 9 -10.20 -14.22 26.42
CA ARG A 9 -10.62 -15.62 26.54
C ARG A 9 -11.86 -15.85 25.70
N CYS A 10 -11.78 -16.87 24.85
CA CYS A 10 -12.86 -17.38 24.01
C CYS A 10 -14.12 -17.64 24.86
N VAL A 11 -15.25 -17.05 24.46
CA VAL A 11 -16.50 -16.93 25.24
C VAL A 11 -17.41 -18.16 25.02
N ILE A 12 -16.85 -19.36 24.83
CA ILE A 12 -17.65 -20.60 24.66
C ILE A 12 -18.29 -21.03 25.98
N ASP A 13 -17.67 -20.75 27.13
CA ASP A 13 -18.22 -21.07 28.46
C ASP A 13 -19.45 -20.24 28.86
N SER A 14 -19.83 -19.21 28.10
CA SER A 14 -20.95 -18.32 28.45
C SER A 14 -22.26 -18.61 27.72
N LEU A 15 -22.25 -19.32 26.58
CA LEU A 15 -23.43 -19.41 25.71
C LEU A 15 -24.65 -20.00 26.44
N PHE A 16 -24.49 -21.16 27.09
CA PHE A 16 -25.59 -21.80 27.82
C PHE A 16 -26.01 -21.01 29.07
N SER A 17 -25.06 -20.31 29.71
CA SER A 17 -25.37 -19.40 30.83
C SER A 17 -26.21 -18.20 30.36
N ASN A 18 -25.84 -17.61 29.22
CA ASN A 18 -26.58 -16.51 28.59
C ASN A 18 -27.98 -16.97 28.18
N ILE A 19 -28.09 -18.12 27.51
CA ILE A 19 -29.38 -18.72 27.13
C ILE A 19 -30.28 -18.88 28.35
N ARG A 20 -29.74 -19.37 29.48
CA ARG A 20 -30.49 -19.52 30.72
C ARG A 20 -31.02 -18.17 31.23
N ILE A 21 -30.17 -17.16 31.35
CA ILE A 21 -30.53 -15.83 31.86
C ILE A 21 -31.56 -15.16 30.94
N ILE A 22 -31.38 -15.25 29.62
CA ILE A 22 -32.32 -14.74 28.63
C ILE A 22 -33.67 -15.45 28.74
N ASN A 23 -33.68 -16.77 28.89
CA ASN A 23 -34.92 -17.54 29.05
C ASN A 23 -35.66 -17.18 30.34
N ASP A 24 -34.93 -16.98 31.45
CA ASP A 24 -35.52 -16.54 32.72
C ASP A 24 -36.12 -15.13 32.60
N ALA A 25 -35.47 -14.24 31.86
CA ALA A 25 -35.98 -12.91 31.57
C ALA A 25 -37.26 -12.95 30.71
N ILE A 26 -37.30 -13.78 29.67
CA ILE A 26 -38.49 -13.99 28.83
C ILE A 26 -39.65 -14.51 29.67
N LYS A 27 -39.42 -15.55 30.48
CA LYS A 27 -40.45 -16.15 31.36
C LYS A 27 -40.98 -15.15 32.39
N SER A 28 -40.10 -14.35 32.96
CA SER A 28 -40.46 -13.34 33.97
C SER A 28 -40.93 -12.01 33.38
N LYS A 29 -40.97 -11.88 32.04
CA LYS A 29 -41.28 -10.65 31.30
C LYS A 29 -40.44 -9.44 31.76
N LYS A 30 -39.18 -9.69 32.10
CA LYS A 30 -38.23 -8.66 32.54
C LYS A 30 -37.25 -8.33 31.42
N GLY A 31 -36.80 -7.08 31.41
CA GLY A 31 -35.68 -6.65 30.57
C GLY A 31 -34.38 -7.33 30.95
N ILE A 32 -33.43 -7.33 30.04
CA ILE A 32 -32.04 -7.71 30.31
C ILE A 32 -31.11 -6.55 29.96
N GLU A 33 -30.00 -6.49 30.69
CA GLU A 33 -28.89 -5.58 30.43
C GLU A 33 -27.66 -6.41 30.17
N PHE A 34 -26.94 -6.10 29.10
CA PHE A 34 -25.74 -6.82 28.71
C PHE A 34 -24.80 -5.94 27.91
N GLU A 35 -23.53 -6.31 27.90
CA GLU A 35 -22.53 -5.72 27.02
C GLU A 35 -22.53 -6.51 25.71
N TYR A 36 -22.88 -5.87 24.60
CA TYR A 36 -22.86 -6.50 23.28
C TYR A 36 -21.47 -6.32 22.64
N LEU A 37 -20.77 -7.43 22.46
CA LEU A 37 -19.40 -7.46 21.98
C LEU A 37 -19.35 -7.31 20.45
N SER A 38 -18.48 -6.42 20.00
CA SER A 38 -18.10 -6.27 18.59
C SER A 38 -16.59 -6.40 18.45
N TYR A 39 -16.14 -7.15 17.45
CA TYR A 39 -14.71 -7.29 17.16
C TYR A 39 -14.26 -6.10 16.30
N ALA A 40 -13.18 -5.45 16.68
CA ALA A 40 -12.54 -4.39 15.92
C ALA A 40 -11.04 -4.68 15.81
N ILE A 41 -10.40 -4.30 14.70
CA ILE A 41 -8.94 -4.36 14.57
C ILE A 41 -8.39 -3.00 14.97
N ILE A 42 -7.58 -2.97 16.02
CA ILE A 42 -6.83 -1.79 16.47
C ILE A 42 -5.36 -2.23 16.58
N ASP A 43 -4.46 -1.53 15.89
CA ASP A 43 -3.01 -1.82 15.85
C ASP A 43 -2.71 -3.31 15.59
N GLU A 44 -3.28 -3.85 14.50
CA GLU A 44 -3.04 -5.23 14.02
C GLU A 44 -3.45 -6.34 15.01
N ARG A 45 -4.24 -6.01 16.04
CA ARG A 45 -4.81 -6.97 16.99
C ARG A 45 -6.32 -6.95 16.93
N VAL A 46 -6.93 -8.14 17.03
CA VAL A 46 -8.36 -8.26 17.26
C VAL A 46 -8.63 -7.81 18.69
N ASP A 47 -9.28 -6.66 18.82
CA ASP A 47 -9.78 -6.12 20.07
C ASP A 47 -11.31 -6.28 20.12
N VAL A 48 -11.87 -6.25 21.32
CA VAL A 48 -13.31 -6.41 21.54
C VAL A 48 -13.84 -5.14 22.18
N ALA A 49 -14.69 -4.42 21.45
CA ALA A 49 -15.43 -3.28 21.97
C ALA A 49 -16.84 -3.73 22.38
N GLY A 50 -17.20 -3.50 23.63
CA GLY A 50 -18.54 -3.72 24.15
C GLY A 50 -19.39 -2.46 24.09
N LYS A 51 -20.64 -2.58 23.62
CA LYS A 51 -21.67 -1.55 23.79
C LYS A 51 -22.73 -2.05 24.76
N ASP A 52 -23.00 -1.29 25.81
CA ASP A 52 -24.07 -1.62 26.76
C ASP A 52 -25.43 -1.55 26.08
N LYS A 53 -26.24 -2.59 26.30
CA LYS A 53 -27.58 -2.74 25.72
C LYS A 53 -28.60 -3.05 26.80
N ARG A 54 -29.76 -2.38 26.72
CA ARG A 54 -30.95 -2.68 27.51
C ARG A 54 -32.04 -3.15 26.55
N VAL A 55 -32.41 -4.42 26.68
CA VAL A 55 -33.27 -5.10 25.72
C VAL A 55 -34.39 -5.82 26.44
N LEU A 56 -35.62 -5.69 25.94
CA LEU A 56 -36.73 -6.51 26.39
C LEU A 56 -36.72 -7.80 25.57
N PRO A 57 -36.30 -8.94 26.14
CA PRO A 57 -36.15 -10.14 25.36
C PRO A 57 -37.53 -10.74 25.05
N HIS A 58 -37.75 -11.08 23.78
CA HIS A 58 -39.00 -11.73 23.33
C HIS A 58 -38.81 -13.22 23.17
N ARG A 59 -37.76 -13.63 22.45
CA ARG A 59 -37.52 -15.04 22.13
C ARG A 59 -36.08 -15.31 21.75
N LEU A 60 -35.65 -16.55 21.97
CA LEU A 60 -34.43 -17.12 21.41
C LEU A 60 -34.76 -17.92 20.15
N VAL A 61 -33.97 -17.71 19.09
CA VAL A 61 -34.10 -18.41 17.81
C VAL A 61 -32.77 -19.06 17.47
N PHE A 62 -32.80 -20.29 16.97
CA PHE A 62 -31.65 -20.95 16.38
C PHE A 62 -31.75 -20.83 14.86
N ASN A 63 -30.74 -20.24 14.23
CA ASN A 63 -30.67 -20.09 12.79
C ASN A 63 -29.21 -20.18 12.33
N ASP A 64 -28.95 -20.90 11.24
CA ASP A 64 -27.62 -21.09 10.66
C ASP A 64 -26.51 -21.42 11.69
N GLY A 65 -26.77 -22.42 12.54
CA GLY A 65 -25.80 -22.88 13.53
C GLY A 65 -25.63 -21.99 14.77
N LYS A 66 -26.37 -20.88 14.89
CA LYS A 66 -26.19 -19.88 15.94
C LYS A 66 -27.50 -19.53 16.66
N TYR A 67 -27.38 -19.13 17.92
CA TYR A 67 -28.50 -18.61 18.71
C TYR A 67 -28.58 -17.09 18.61
N TYR A 68 -29.77 -16.58 18.36
CA TYR A 68 -30.11 -15.17 18.31
C TYR A 68 -31.18 -14.85 19.35
N LEU A 69 -31.00 -13.76 20.08
CA LEU A 69 -32.03 -13.11 20.86
C LEU A 69 -32.76 -12.12 19.96
N ILE A 70 -34.08 -12.28 19.85
CA ILE A 70 -34.98 -11.26 19.33
C ILE A 70 -35.50 -10.46 20.52
N GLY A 71 -35.31 -9.15 20.51
CA GLY A 71 -35.74 -8.29 21.59
C GLY A 71 -35.92 -6.84 21.16
N TYR A 72 -36.75 -6.11 21.90
CA TYR A 72 -36.89 -4.67 21.72
C TYR A 72 -35.69 -3.95 22.36
N ASP A 73 -34.88 -3.29 21.53
CA ASP A 73 -33.78 -2.43 21.98
C ASP A 73 -34.33 -1.10 22.46
N GLU A 74 -34.11 -0.76 23.73
CA GLU A 74 -34.59 0.48 24.32
C GLU A 74 -33.91 1.73 23.72
N GLU A 75 -32.62 1.63 23.40
CA GLU A 75 -31.83 2.74 22.86
C GLU A 75 -32.22 3.04 21.40
N GLU A 76 -32.38 1.99 20.60
CA GLU A 76 -32.72 2.10 19.17
C GLU A 76 -34.24 2.23 18.93
N ALA A 77 -35.05 2.05 19.97
CA ALA A 77 -36.51 2.08 19.95
C ALA A 77 -37.16 1.17 18.88
N LYS A 78 -36.54 0.01 18.61
CA LYS A 78 -37.00 -0.98 17.61
C LYS A 78 -36.66 -2.40 18.03
N ASN A 79 -37.29 -3.38 17.39
CA ASN A 79 -36.86 -4.77 17.48
C ASN A 79 -35.48 -4.95 16.84
N ASN A 80 -34.63 -5.71 17.50
CA ASN A 80 -33.27 -5.96 17.09
C ASN A 80 -32.90 -7.43 17.38
N TYR A 81 -31.80 -7.86 16.76
CA TYR A 81 -31.31 -9.22 16.76
C TYR A 81 -29.91 -9.27 17.35
N TYR A 82 -29.73 -10.07 18.39
CA TYR A 82 -28.43 -10.19 19.07
C TYR A 82 -27.96 -11.63 19.04
N ARG A 83 -26.82 -11.87 18.41
CA ARG A 83 -26.10 -13.13 18.57
C ARG A 83 -25.76 -13.39 20.03
N VAL A 84 -26.26 -14.50 20.57
CA VAL A 84 -26.15 -14.80 22.02
C VAL A 84 -24.72 -15.10 22.44
N ASP A 85 -23.88 -15.57 21.51
CA ASP A 85 -22.45 -15.78 21.71
C ASP A 85 -21.65 -14.47 21.81
N LEU A 86 -22.24 -13.34 21.40
CA LEU A 86 -21.66 -11.99 21.54
C LEU A 86 -22.23 -11.20 22.72
N ILE A 87 -23.13 -11.81 23.51
CA ILE A 87 -23.68 -11.20 24.71
C ILE A 87 -22.72 -11.48 25.88
N SER A 88 -22.21 -10.43 26.51
CA SER A 88 -21.32 -10.54 27.67
C SER A 88 -22.08 -10.18 28.95
N LYS A 89 -22.00 -11.10 29.93
CA LYS A 89 -22.52 -10.94 31.30
C LYS A 89 -23.96 -10.40 31.36
N PRO A 90 -24.94 -11.06 30.72
CA PRO A 90 -26.31 -10.60 30.80
C PRO A 90 -26.81 -10.66 32.23
N VAL A 91 -27.55 -9.63 32.65
CA VAL A 91 -28.24 -9.55 33.95
C VAL A 91 -29.68 -9.10 33.74
N LEU A 92 -30.58 -9.47 34.66
CA LEU A 92 -31.94 -8.95 34.63
C LEU A 92 -31.92 -7.44 34.92
N SER A 93 -32.65 -6.67 34.12
CA SER A 93 -32.79 -5.23 34.35
C SER A 93 -33.56 -4.96 35.64
N ASN A 94 -33.07 -4.00 36.42
CA ASN A 94 -33.70 -3.57 37.67
C ASN A 94 -34.92 -2.66 37.45
N GLY A 95 -35.21 -2.24 36.21
CA GLY A 95 -36.31 -1.34 35.86
C GLY A 95 -37.18 -1.84 34.71
N LYS A 96 -38.38 -1.27 34.55
CA LYS A 96 -39.20 -1.51 33.36
C LYS A 96 -38.51 -0.88 32.14
N ILE A 97 -38.36 -1.65 31.08
CA ILE A 97 -37.90 -1.13 29.78
C ILE A 97 -39.01 -0.27 29.18
N LYS A 98 -38.66 0.93 28.72
CA LYS A 98 -39.63 1.84 28.09
C LYS A 98 -39.95 1.36 26.68
N ILE A 99 -41.16 0.84 26.49
CA ILE A 99 -41.68 0.44 25.18
C ILE A 99 -42.63 1.54 24.70
N SER A 100 -42.54 1.94 23.43
CA SER A 100 -43.55 2.80 22.83
C SER A 100 -44.86 2.02 22.59
N TYR A 101 -46.02 2.65 22.75
CA TYR A 101 -47.35 2.04 22.57
C TYR A 101 -47.53 1.26 21.25
N TYR A 102 -46.94 1.73 20.14
CA TYR A 102 -46.99 1.04 18.84
C TYR A 102 -46.27 -0.31 18.85
N ASN A 103 -45.10 -0.37 19.50
CA ASN A 103 -44.30 -1.59 19.57
C ASN A 103 -44.94 -2.63 20.49
N GLU A 104 -45.65 -2.20 21.54
CA GLU A 104 -46.39 -3.09 22.44
C GLU A 104 -47.43 -3.95 21.69
N ARG A 105 -48.12 -3.39 20.69
CA ARG A 105 -49.07 -4.12 19.82
C ARG A 105 -48.43 -5.02 18.78
N MET A 106 -47.22 -4.70 18.31
CA MET A 106 -46.49 -5.54 17.34
C MET A 106 -46.02 -6.87 17.96
N LEU A 107 -45.75 -6.87 19.27
CA LEU A 107 -45.26 -8.04 20.00
C LEU A 107 -46.27 -9.18 20.07
N ASP A 108 -47.57 -8.86 20.11
CA ASP A 108 -48.64 -9.86 20.19
C ASP A 108 -48.97 -10.50 18.82
N GLY A 109 -48.51 -9.92 17.71
CA GLY A 109 -48.88 -10.33 16.34
C GLY A 109 -47.74 -10.86 15.47
N MET A 110 -46.52 -11.01 16.00
CA MET A 110 -45.33 -11.33 15.19
C MET A 110 -45.27 -12.82 14.82
N GLU A 111 -45.39 -13.13 13.52
CA GLU A 111 -45.30 -14.50 12.98
C GLU A 111 -43.84 -14.87 12.68
N ILE A 112 -43.27 -15.76 13.51
CA ILE A 112 -41.82 -16.03 13.57
C ILE A 112 -41.26 -16.61 12.26
N ALA A 113 -42.00 -17.51 11.61
CA ALA A 113 -41.57 -18.10 10.35
C ALA A 113 -41.36 -17.02 9.28
N ARG A 114 -42.24 -16.02 9.25
CA ARG A 114 -42.19 -14.91 8.30
C ARG A 114 -41.02 -13.97 8.53
N GLU A 115 -40.61 -13.79 9.79
CA GLU A 115 -39.48 -12.93 10.14
C GLU A 115 -38.13 -13.61 9.85
N ILE A 116 -38.05 -14.92 10.09
CA ILE A 116 -36.88 -15.74 9.73
C ILE A 116 -36.74 -15.87 8.21
N GLU A 117 -37.86 -16.07 7.48
CA GLU A 117 -37.88 -16.07 6.01
C GLU A 117 -37.43 -14.72 5.41
N LYS A 118 -37.73 -13.61 6.08
CA LYS A 118 -37.34 -12.26 5.63
C LYS A 118 -35.89 -11.89 5.96
N HIS A 119 -35.36 -12.42 7.05
CA HIS A 119 -34.01 -12.09 7.53
C HIS A 119 -33.18 -13.35 7.79
N PRO A 120 -32.76 -14.09 6.75
CA PRO A 120 -31.99 -15.33 6.90
C PRO A 120 -30.69 -15.16 7.70
N LEU A 121 -30.15 -13.95 7.76
CA LEU A 121 -28.93 -13.60 8.52
C LEU A 121 -29.20 -12.75 9.78
N MET A 122 -30.47 -12.45 10.08
CA MET A 122 -30.93 -11.75 11.30
C MET A 122 -30.22 -10.39 11.53
N LEU A 123 -30.16 -9.53 10.51
CA LEU A 123 -29.54 -8.19 10.56
C LEU A 123 -30.60 -7.08 10.64
N ALA A 124 -30.35 -6.02 11.41
CA ALA A 124 -31.33 -4.98 11.73
C ALA A 124 -31.35 -3.77 10.77
N GLU A 125 -31.33 -4.03 9.46
CA GLU A 125 -31.48 -2.99 8.42
C GLU A 125 -32.91 -2.93 7.86
N ARG A 126 -33.28 -1.80 7.25
CA ARG A 126 -34.60 -1.61 6.62
C ARG A 126 -34.65 -2.31 5.26
N ASP A 127 -35.79 -2.90 4.95
CA ASP A 127 -36.08 -3.53 3.65
C ASP A 127 -36.04 -2.51 2.50
N TYR A 128 -35.47 -2.93 1.37
CA TYR A 128 -35.37 -2.15 0.15
C TYR A 128 -35.74 -3.01 -1.07
N PRO A 129 -36.44 -2.46 -2.08
CA PRO A 129 -36.66 -3.16 -3.34
C PRO A 129 -35.36 -3.26 -4.13
N ILE A 130 -34.81 -4.46 -4.22
CA ILE A 130 -33.57 -4.77 -4.95
C ILE A 130 -33.93 -5.33 -6.32
N LYS A 131 -33.21 -4.91 -7.36
CA LYS A 131 -33.38 -5.45 -8.71
C LYS A 131 -32.11 -6.14 -9.16
N PHE A 132 -32.27 -7.29 -9.80
CA PHE A 132 -31.18 -8.11 -10.30
C PHE A 132 -31.39 -8.49 -11.76
N LYS A 133 -30.28 -8.81 -12.44
CA LYS A 133 -30.22 -9.60 -13.68
C LYS A 133 -29.42 -10.86 -13.37
N VAL A 134 -29.84 -12.01 -13.87
CA VAL A 134 -29.11 -13.29 -13.77
C VAL A 134 -29.14 -14.00 -15.10
N ILE A 135 -28.16 -14.87 -15.34
CA ILE A 135 -28.28 -15.87 -16.42
C ILE A 135 -29.37 -16.89 -16.06
N GLU A 136 -30.04 -17.45 -17.06
CA GLU A 136 -31.16 -18.37 -16.87
C GLU A 136 -30.79 -19.62 -16.07
N SER A 137 -29.59 -20.19 -16.28
CA SER A 137 -29.15 -21.39 -15.53
C SER A 137 -28.95 -21.14 -14.04
N ALA A 138 -28.89 -19.87 -13.61
CA ALA A 138 -28.75 -19.48 -12.21
C ALA A 138 -30.09 -19.26 -11.49
N LEU A 139 -31.23 -19.52 -12.14
CA LEU A 139 -32.55 -19.38 -11.52
C LEU A 139 -32.69 -20.21 -10.23
N ASP A 140 -32.15 -21.43 -10.20
CA ASP A 140 -32.22 -22.28 -9.01
C ASP A 140 -31.54 -21.59 -7.81
N ARG A 141 -30.39 -20.93 -8.01
CA ARG A 141 -29.71 -20.15 -6.96
C ARG A 141 -30.55 -18.97 -6.46
N VAL A 142 -31.35 -18.37 -7.33
CA VAL A 142 -32.28 -17.29 -6.97
C VAL A 142 -33.43 -17.84 -6.12
N ILE A 143 -34.03 -18.95 -6.54
CA ILE A 143 -35.16 -19.56 -5.84
C ILE A 143 -34.73 -20.13 -4.48
N ASP A 144 -33.56 -20.74 -4.39
CA ASP A 144 -33.01 -21.24 -3.12
C ASP A 144 -32.72 -20.11 -2.13
N ALA A 145 -32.24 -18.96 -2.62
CA ALA A 145 -31.88 -17.84 -1.78
C ALA A 145 -33.07 -16.98 -1.34
N PHE A 146 -34.03 -16.75 -2.23
CA PHE A 146 -35.10 -15.77 -2.01
C PHE A 146 -36.51 -16.38 -2.02
N GLY A 147 -36.66 -17.62 -2.50
CA GLY A 147 -37.94 -18.32 -2.57
C GLY A 147 -39.06 -17.47 -3.15
N LYS A 148 -40.17 -17.37 -2.42
CA LYS A 148 -41.36 -16.58 -2.82
C LYS A 148 -41.15 -15.07 -2.78
N ASN A 149 -40.06 -14.58 -2.19
CA ASN A 149 -39.73 -13.16 -2.17
C ASN A 149 -39.21 -12.68 -3.54
N ALA A 150 -38.66 -13.58 -4.36
CA ALA A 150 -38.31 -13.26 -5.74
C ALA A 150 -39.56 -13.22 -6.62
N HIS A 151 -39.73 -12.11 -7.34
CA HIS A 151 -40.89 -11.87 -8.18
C HIS A 151 -40.57 -10.90 -9.33
N GLY A 152 -41.54 -10.70 -10.23
CA GLY A 152 -41.36 -9.78 -11.37
C GLY A 152 -40.31 -10.27 -12.37
N PHE A 153 -40.29 -11.59 -12.61
CA PHE A 153 -39.37 -12.22 -13.56
C PHE A 153 -39.69 -11.79 -15.00
N GLU A 154 -38.66 -11.38 -15.74
CA GLU A 154 -38.73 -10.91 -17.11
C GLU A 154 -37.51 -11.41 -17.88
N VAL A 155 -37.72 -12.11 -19.01
CA VAL A 155 -36.63 -12.50 -19.92
C VAL A 155 -36.28 -11.29 -20.77
N LEU A 156 -35.01 -10.89 -20.78
CA LEU A 156 -34.51 -9.76 -21.55
C LEU A 156 -34.05 -10.21 -22.94
N ASP A 157 -34.14 -9.31 -23.91
CA ASP A 157 -33.55 -9.47 -25.25
C ASP A 157 -32.04 -9.16 -25.22
N GLU A 158 -31.34 -9.81 -24.28
CA GLU A 158 -29.91 -9.71 -24.05
C GLU A 158 -29.37 -11.12 -23.84
N THR A 159 -28.16 -11.41 -24.34
CA THR A 159 -27.51 -12.72 -24.20
C THR A 159 -26.14 -12.56 -23.56
N ARG A 160 -25.83 -13.42 -22.59
CA ARG A 160 -24.50 -13.51 -21.97
C ARG A 160 -23.87 -14.85 -22.31
N PHE A 161 -22.60 -14.83 -22.73
CA PHE A 161 -21.86 -16.07 -22.96
C PHE A 161 -21.26 -16.59 -21.66
N VAL A 162 -21.51 -17.86 -21.36
CA VAL A 162 -20.87 -18.60 -20.27
C VAL A 162 -20.05 -19.72 -20.91
N GLY A 163 -18.75 -19.51 -21.05
CA GLY A 163 -17.93 -20.30 -21.98
C GLY A 163 -18.41 -20.10 -23.42
N ASP A 164 -18.65 -21.20 -24.13
CA ASP A 164 -19.11 -21.19 -25.53
C ASP A 164 -20.65 -21.21 -25.67
N TYR A 165 -21.39 -21.17 -24.56
CA TYR A 165 -22.85 -21.31 -24.56
C TYR A 165 -23.54 -19.96 -24.34
N PRO A 166 -24.46 -19.55 -25.24
CA PRO A 166 -25.27 -18.36 -25.03
C PRO A 166 -26.35 -18.63 -23.98
N GLU A 167 -26.42 -17.78 -22.97
CA GLU A 167 -27.46 -17.81 -21.94
C GLU A 167 -28.37 -16.58 -22.01
N ARG A 168 -29.66 -16.82 -21.85
CA ARG A 168 -30.68 -15.77 -21.72
C ARG A 168 -30.52 -15.08 -20.37
N ILE A 169 -30.77 -13.77 -20.35
CA ILE A 169 -30.73 -12.98 -19.12
C ILE A 169 -32.14 -12.79 -18.59
N ILE A 170 -32.32 -13.06 -17.29
CA ILE A 170 -33.58 -12.91 -16.57
C ILE A 170 -33.41 -11.81 -15.53
N LYS A 171 -34.34 -10.85 -15.56
CA LYS A 171 -34.46 -9.80 -14.56
C LYS A 171 -35.49 -10.19 -13.53
N PHE A 172 -35.25 -9.88 -12.27
CA PHE A 172 -36.22 -10.08 -11.18
C PHE A 172 -36.04 -9.05 -10.06
N GLN A 173 -36.97 -9.05 -9.10
CA GLN A 173 -36.95 -8.18 -7.93
C GLN A 173 -37.16 -8.96 -6.64
N VAL A 174 -36.55 -8.48 -5.55
CA VAL A 174 -36.70 -9.00 -4.19
C VAL A 174 -36.79 -7.84 -3.20
N THR A 175 -37.45 -8.05 -2.06
CA THR A 175 -37.46 -7.09 -0.96
C THR A 175 -36.57 -7.60 0.16
N THR A 176 -35.39 -7.00 0.35
CA THR A 176 -34.36 -7.44 1.31
C THR A 176 -33.49 -6.25 1.72
N THR A 177 -32.57 -6.42 2.67
CA THR A 177 -31.66 -5.36 3.09
C THR A 177 -30.57 -5.11 2.04
N LYS A 178 -29.98 -3.90 2.04
CA LYS A 178 -28.90 -3.55 1.10
C LYS A 178 -27.65 -4.41 1.34
N ASP A 179 -27.36 -4.75 2.59
CA ASP A 179 -26.20 -5.57 2.92
C ASP A 179 -26.39 -7.05 2.53
N GLU A 180 -27.60 -7.60 2.68
CA GLU A 180 -27.94 -8.94 2.16
C GLU A 180 -27.81 -8.98 0.63
N ALA A 181 -28.34 -7.97 -0.05
CA ALA A 181 -28.17 -7.82 -1.49
C ALA A 181 -26.70 -7.76 -1.91
N TYR A 182 -25.88 -6.96 -1.21
CA TYR A 182 -24.43 -6.87 -1.44
C TYR A 182 -23.74 -8.23 -1.32
N ARG A 183 -23.98 -8.96 -0.23
CA ARG A 183 -23.33 -10.25 0.03
C ARG A 183 -23.74 -11.33 -0.96
N TRP A 184 -25.03 -11.43 -1.24
CA TRP A 184 -25.53 -12.40 -2.21
C TRP A 184 -24.98 -12.11 -3.62
N SER A 185 -24.92 -10.83 -4.00
CA SER A 185 -24.30 -10.40 -5.27
C SER A 185 -22.84 -10.81 -5.35
N LEU A 186 -22.08 -10.63 -4.26
CA LEU A 186 -20.66 -10.98 -4.24
C LEU A 186 -20.45 -12.49 -4.36
N ALA A 187 -21.27 -13.29 -3.69
CA ALA A 187 -21.21 -14.75 -3.74
C ALA A 187 -21.64 -15.33 -5.11
N ASN A 188 -22.40 -14.57 -5.89
CA ASN A 188 -22.94 -14.98 -7.20
C ASN A 188 -22.48 -14.04 -8.32
N ALA A 189 -21.34 -13.37 -8.16
CA ALA A 189 -20.86 -12.36 -9.11
C ALA A 189 -20.51 -12.94 -10.50
N ASP A 190 -20.31 -14.26 -10.59
CA ASP A 190 -20.16 -15.02 -11.81
C ASP A 190 -21.44 -14.97 -12.67
N VAL A 191 -22.61 -15.08 -12.04
CA VAL A 191 -23.89 -15.31 -12.72
C VAL A 191 -24.92 -14.18 -12.57
N ALA A 192 -24.74 -13.30 -11.58
CA ALA A 192 -25.70 -12.28 -11.20
C ALA A 192 -25.12 -10.86 -11.27
N GLU A 193 -25.94 -9.92 -11.75
CA GLU A 193 -25.68 -8.48 -11.68
C GLU A 193 -26.75 -7.81 -10.80
N LEU A 194 -26.31 -7.02 -9.82
CA LEU A 194 -27.20 -6.12 -9.09
C LEU A 194 -27.45 -4.85 -9.91
N VAL A 195 -28.72 -4.56 -10.20
CA VAL A 195 -29.17 -3.43 -11.01
C VAL A 195 -29.56 -2.23 -10.16
N LEU A 196 -30.18 -2.45 -9.00
CA LEU A 196 -30.52 -1.41 -8.03
C LEU A 196 -30.48 -1.98 -6.61
N PRO A 197 -30.09 -1.18 -5.60
CA PRO A 197 -29.81 0.26 -5.66
C PRO A 197 -28.35 0.61 -6.03
N GLN A 198 -28.14 1.84 -6.53
CA GLN A 198 -26.86 2.27 -7.10
C GLN A 198 -25.71 2.30 -6.06
N ASP A 199 -25.98 2.68 -4.81
CA ASP A 199 -24.96 2.73 -3.77
C ASP A 199 -24.35 1.35 -3.46
N VAL A 200 -25.14 0.29 -3.59
CA VAL A 200 -24.67 -1.09 -3.46
C VAL A 200 -23.84 -1.51 -4.67
N ARG A 201 -24.24 -1.11 -5.88
CA ARG A 201 -23.43 -1.34 -7.10
C ARG A 201 -22.07 -0.67 -7.00
N ASP A 202 -22.04 0.58 -6.54
CA ASP A 202 -20.79 1.32 -6.37
C ASP A 202 -19.88 0.62 -5.35
N ARG A 203 -20.47 0.04 -4.29
CA ARG A 203 -19.73 -0.78 -3.31
C ARG A 203 -19.18 -2.05 -3.94
N LEU A 204 -19.98 -2.78 -4.72
CA LEU A 204 -19.55 -3.99 -5.44
C LEU A 204 -18.42 -3.70 -6.43
N ALA A 205 -18.53 -2.63 -7.20
CA ALA A 205 -17.51 -2.21 -8.15
C ALA A 205 -16.17 -1.85 -7.47
N ARG A 206 -16.22 -1.23 -6.28
CA ARG A 206 -15.00 -0.92 -5.51
C ARG A 206 -14.26 -2.17 -5.03
N VAL A 207 -14.98 -3.24 -4.68
CA VAL A 207 -14.36 -4.46 -4.14
C VAL A 207 -14.00 -5.48 -5.21
N SER A 208 -14.68 -5.49 -6.35
CA SER A 208 -14.46 -6.47 -7.42
C SER A 208 -13.06 -6.35 -8.05
N LYS A 209 -12.55 -5.12 -8.22
CA LYS A 209 -11.20 -4.90 -8.80
C LYS A 209 -10.08 -5.48 -7.92
N PRO A 210 -10.00 -5.18 -6.60
CA PRO A 210 -9.06 -5.85 -5.71
C PRO A 210 -9.19 -7.37 -5.68
N ILE A 211 -10.43 -7.90 -5.67
CA ILE A 211 -10.67 -9.36 -5.68
C ILE A 211 -10.11 -9.97 -6.96
N TYR A 212 -10.43 -9.41 -8.13
CA TYR A 212 -9.88 -9.87 -9.40
C TYR A 212 -8.35 -9.90 -9.37
N GLN A 213 -7.72 -8.81 -8.89
CA GLN A 213 -6.27 -8.72 -8.76
C GLN A 213 -5.67 -9.81 -7.86
N LEU A 214 -6.33 -10.21 -6.77
CA LEU A 214 -5.84 -11.29 -5.90
C LEU A 214 -5.74 -12.65 -6.60
N TYR A 215 -6.59 -12.90 -7.59
CA TYR A 215 -6.73 -14.22 -8.22
C TYR A 215 -6.24 -14.28 -9.67
N THR A 216 -6.01 -13.14 -10.32
CA THR A 216 -5.49 -13.09 -11.70
C THR A 216 -4.07 -12.55 -11.80
N TYR A 217 -3.52 -12.02 -10.71
CA TYR A 217 -2.17 -11.48 -10.67
C TYR A 217 -1.25 -12.45 -9.92
N THR A 218 -0.83 -13.54 -10.56
CA THR A 218 0.37 -14.26 -10.10
C THR A 218 1.58 -13.40 -10.44
N LEU A 219 1.93 -12.47 -9.54
CA LEU A 219 3.27 -11.90 -9.55
C LEU A 219 4.26 -13.08 -9.49
N PRO A 220 5.20 -13.20 -10.44
CA PRO A 220 6.28 -14.18 -10.32
C PRO A 220 6.94 -14.04 -8.95
N ASP A 221 7.35 -15.14 -8.32
CA ASP A 221 7.90 -15.13 -6.95
C ASP A 221 9.02 -14.08 -6.77
N LYS A 222 9.84 -13.88 -7.81
CA LYS A 222 10.86 -12.83 -7.88
C LYS A 222 10.33 -11.42 -7.68
N VAL A 223 9.17 -11.07 -8.26
CA VAL A 223 8.57 -9.73 -8.09
C VAL A 223 8.08 -9.55 -6.65
N ARG A 224 7.50 -10.60 -6.04
CA ARG A 224 7.08 -10.56 -4.64
C ARG A 224 8.27 -10.39 -3.70
N GLU A 225 9.33 -11.17 -3.91
CA GLU A 225 10.57 -11.06 -3.13
C GLU A 225 11.18 -9.65 -3.25
N ASN A 226 11.26 -9.11 -4.47
CA ASN A 226 11.74 -7.75 -4.71
C ASN A 226 10.83 -6.69 -4.07
N LEU A 227 9.51 -6.84 -4.17
CA LEU A 227 8.56 -5.92 -3.55
C LEU A 227 8.71 -5.91 -2.01
N ASP A 228 8.78 -7.08 -1.38
CA ASP A 228 9.00 -7.22 0.06
C ASP A 228 10.34 -6.60 0.48
N TYR A 229 11.39 -6.80 -0.34
CA TYR A 229 12.69 -6.19 -0.13
C TYR A 229 12.64 -4.67 -0.20
N VAL A 230 11.98 -4.09 -1.21
CA VAL A 230 11.83 -2.64 -1.38
C VAL A 230 11.04 -2.05 -0.22
N LEU A 231 9.89 -2.65 0.15
CA LEU A 231 9.05 -2.17 1.23
C LEU A 231 9.77 -2.21 2.59
N LYS A 232 10.63 -3.20 2.80
CA LYS A 232 11.39 -3.36 4.05
C LYS A 232 12.61 -2.43 4.13
N ASN A 233 13.33 -2.25 3.03
CA ASN A 233 14.64 -1.59 3.04
C ASN A 233 14.64 -0.20 2.40
N GLY A 234 13.59 0.17 1.66
CA GLY A 234 13.56 1.40 0.86
C GLY A 234 14.56 1.41 -0.29
N LYS A 235 15.01 0.24 -0.74
CA LYS A 235 16.04 0.09 -1.78
C LYS A 235 15.46 -0.58 -3.02
N PHE A 236 15.50 0.12 -4.14
CA PHE A 236 15.06 -0.37 -5.45
C PHE A 236 16.26 -0.78 -6.30
N ARG A 237 16.22 -1.98 -6.86
CA ARG A 237 17.37 -2.62 -7.52
C ARG A 237 16.99 -3.18 -8.87
N ILE A 238 17.86 -2.97 -9.86
CA ILE A 238 17.77 -3.58 -11.18
C ILE A 238 19.11 -4.27 -11.46
N TYR A 239 19.06 -5.56 -11.79
CA TYR A 239 20.21 -6.40 -12.10
C TYR A 239 19.96 -7.16 -13.41
N HIS A 240 20.79 -6.99 -14.45
CA HIS A 240 20.61 -7.66 -15.76
C HIS A 240 19.25 -7.35 -16.44
N ALA A 241 19.16 -7.42 -17.77
CA ALA A 241 17.94 -7.15 -18.54
C ALA A 241 16.83 -8.16 -18.24
N VAL A 242 17.16 -9.38 -17.82
CA VAL A 242 16.18 -10.39 -17.37
C VAL A 242 15.41 -9.94 -16.11
N ASP A 243 15.97 -9.06 -15.27
CA ASP A 243 15.24 -8.48 -14.13
C ASP A 243 14.65 -7.08 -14.41
N ALA A 244 14.78 -6.50 -15.61
CA ALA A 244 14.14 -5.23 -15.96
C ALA A 244 12.59 -5.36 -16.01
N ASP A 245 12.08 -6.49 -16.52
CA ASP A 245 10.64 -6.82 -16.47
C ASP A 245 10.16 -6.97 -15.03
N THR A 246 10.98 -7.59 -14.19
CA THR A 246 10.72 -7.76 -12.75
C THR A 246 10.72 -6.39 -12.05
N ALA A 247 11.65 -5.50 -12.41
CA ALA A 247 11.72 -4.14 -11.90
C ALA A 247 10.49 -3.33 -12.29
N TYR A 248 10.07 -3.37 -13.57
CA TYR A 248 8.88 -2.67 -14.02
C TYR A 248 7.61 -3.19 -13.33
N ALA A 249 7.47 -4.52 -13.18
CA ALA A 249 6.37 -5.11 -12.43
C ALA A 249 6.37 -4.70 -10.94
N THR A 250 7.56 -4.63 -10.33
CA THR A 250 7.73 -4.15 -8.94
C THR A 250 7.34 -2.67 -8.81
N TYR A 251 7.81 -1.83 -9.73
CA TYR A 251 7.39 -0.42 -9.82
C TYR A 251 5.87 -0.31 -9.96
N LYS A 252 5.26 -1.10 -10.84
CA LYS A 252 3.82 -1.06 -11.07
C LYS A 252 3.04 -1.43 -9.81
N ALA A 253 3.49 -2.45 -9.08
CA ALA A 253 2.91 -2.84 -7.80
C ALA A 253 3.04 -1.73 -6.75
N LEU A 254 4.22 -1.13 -6.60
CA LEU A 254 4.43 0.01 -5.69
C LEU A 254 3.55 1.21 -6.05
N SER A 255 3.42 1.51 -7.35
CA SER A 255 2.55 2.59 -7.84
C SER A 255 1.08 2.31 -7.51
N ASP A 256 0.58 1.11 -7.78
CA ASP A 256 -0.81 0.75 -7.53
C ASP A 256 -1.15 0.74 -6.02
N MET A 257 -0.15 0.50 -5.17
CA MET A 257 -0.25 0.58 -3.71
C MET A 257 -0.07 2.01 -3.15
N ASN A 258 0.24 3.01 -3.98
CA ASN A 258 0.68 4.35 -3.55
C ASN A 258 1.86 4.31 -2.56
N LYS A 259 2.89 3.50 -2.89
CA LYS A 259 4.08 3.25 -2.06
C LYS A 259 5.40 3.59 -2.75
N LEU A 260 5.39 4.45 -3.77
CA LEU A 260 6.63 4.91 -4.42
C LEU A 260 7.52 5.74 -3.48
N ASP A 261 6.90 6.36 -2.47
CA ASP A 261 7.55 7.22 -1.47
C ASP A 261 8.55 6.50 -0.57
N VAL A 262 8.45 5.17 -0.47
CA VAL A 262 9.34 4.32 0.34
C VAL A 262 10.73 4.18 -0.25
N VAL A 263 10.90 4.42 -1.56
CA VAL A 263 12.18 4.24 -2.25
C VAL A 263 13.10 5.43 -1.95
N LYS A 264 14.20 5.13 -1.27
CA LYS A 264 15.25 6.07 -0.86
C LYS A 264 16.57 5.81 -1.55
N GLU A 265 16.82 4.59 -1.98
CA GLU A 265 18.06 4.21 -2.68
C GLU A 265 17.69 3.47 -3.95
N MET A 266 18.37 3.82 -5.04
CA MET A 266 18.22 3.19 -6.34
C MET A 266 19.57 2.70 -6.83
N LEU A 267 19.62 1.41 -7.18
CA LEU A 267 20.82 0.74 -7.67
C LEU A 267 20.52 0.07 -9.02
N ILE A 268 21.23 0.50 -10.06
CA ILE A 268 21.14 -0.06 -11.41
C ILE A 268 22.50 -0.64 -11.77
N LEU A 269 22.57 -1.97 -11.90
CA LEU A 269 23.80 -2.70 -12.24
C LEU A 269 23.57 -3.61 -13.45
N GLY A 270 24.47 -3.58 -14.42
CA GLY A 270 24.48 -4.56 -15.50
C GLY A 270 25.17 -4.11 -16.79
N ASP A 271 25.52 -5.08 -17.60
CA ASP A 271 26.22 -4.95 -18.88
C ASP A 271 25.27 -4.96 -20.10
N GLU A 272 23.96 -5.03 -19.85
CA GLU A 272 22.92 -5.22 -20.87
C GLU A 272 22.09 -3.94 -21.10
N ASP A 273 21.29 -3.95 -22.17
CA ASP A 273 20.30 -2.90 -22.44
C ASP A 273 19.09 -3.05 -21.50
N PHE A 274 18.83 -2.01 -20.69
CA PHE A 274 17.72 -1.96 -19.73
C PHE A 274 16.37 -1.60 -20.39
N GLY A 275 16.36 -1.27 -21.69
CA GLY A 275 15.19 -0.79 -22.39
C GLY A 275 14.69 0.54 -21.82
N ASN A 276 13.36 0.73 -21.82
CA ASN A 276 12.78 1.96 -21.28
C ASN A 276 12.62 1.89 -19.75
N ILE A 277 13.42 2.69 -19.06
CA ILE A 277 13.41 2.86 -17.60
C ILE A 277 12.97 4.26 -17.15
N ASP A 278 12.26 5.02 -17.98
CA ASP A 278 11.82 6.39 -17.66
C ASP A 278 10.93 6.48 -16.42
N TYR A 279 10.22 5.39 -16.12
CA TYR A 279 9.36 5.26 -14.93
C TYR A 279 10.14 5.40 -13.61
N LEU A 280 11.46 5.20 -13.62
CA LEU A 280 12.31 5.37 -12.44
C LEU A 280 12.34 6.82 -11.94
N GLY A 281 12.04 7.80 -12.81
CA GLY A 281 11.91 9.20 -12.43
C GLY A 281 10.75 9.49 -11.47
N ASP A 282 9.83 8.53 -11.25
CA ASP A 282 8.70 8.69 -10.33
C ASP A 282 9.09 8.43 -8.87
N PHE A 283 10.26 7.84 -8.61
CA PHE A 283 10.81 7.65 -7.26
C PHE A 283 11.41 8.95 -6.71
N ILE A 284 10.60 10.02 -6.66
CA ILE A 284 11.04 11.40 -6.32
C ILE A 284 11.69 11.54 -4.94
N ASN A 285 11.57 10.54 -4.07
CA ASN A 285 12.13 10.49 -2.72
C ASN A 285 13.51 9.82 -2.66
N THR A 286 14.08 9.39 -3.78
CA THR A 286 15.43 8.85 -3.85
C THR A 286 16.45 9.87 -3.34
N GLU A 287 17.29 9.41 -2.42
CA GLU A 287 18.40 10.12 -1.78
C GLU A 287 19.74 9.60 -2.32
N TYR A 288 19.83 8.30 -2.65
CA TYR A 288 21.04 7.65 -3.15
C TYR A 288 20.78 7.05 -4.54
N LEU A 289 21.53 7.49 -5.55
CA LEU A 289 21.45 6.98 -6.92
C LEU A 289 22.80 6.38 -7.33
N THR A 290 22.80 5.08 -7.58
CA THR A 290 23.99 4.33 -8.02
C THR A 290 23.71 3.65 -9.34
N ILE A 291 24.56 3.91 -10.34
CA ILE A 291 24.44 3.35 -11.69
C ILE A 291 25.82 2.89 -12.17
N HIS A 292 25.96 1.58 -12.32
CA HIS A 292 27.09 0.95 -13.01
C HIS A 292 26.50 0.11 -14.14
N ALA A 293 26.27 0.78 -15.27
CA ALA A 293 25.57 0.19 -16.40
C ALA A 293 26.33 0.48 -17.70
N ASP A 294 26.80 -0.57 -18.38
CA ASP A 294 27.72 -0.43 -19.52
C ASP A 294 26.99 0.06 -20.79
N GLN A 295 25.72 -0.29 -20.94
CA GLN A 295 24.92 0.09 -22.11
C GLN A 295 23.98 1.28 -21.84
N LEU A 296 24.09 1.92 -20.67
CA LEU A 296 23.25 3.06 -20.31
C LEU A 296 24.01 4.37 -20.49
N TYR A 297 23.73 5.06 -21.60
CA TYR A 297 24.44 6.29 -21.98
C TYR A 297 23.74 7.58 -21.50
N THR A 298 22.43 7.53 -21.26
CA THR A 298 21.61 8.69 -20.86
C THR A 298 20.48 8.30 -19.92
N ILE A 299 20.15 9.17 -18.96
CA ILE A 299 19.07 8.98 -17.98
C ILE A 299 18.28 10.28 -17.76
N PRO A 300 17.55 10.78 -18.77
CA PRO A 300 16.86 12.08 -18.69
C PRO A 300 15.84 12.15 -17.55
N TRP A 301 15.25 11.01 -17.18
CA TRP A 301 14.31 10.88 -16.05
C TRP A 301 14.93 11.25 -14.69
N ALA A 302 16.26 11.19 -14.54
CA ALA A 302 16.95 11.51 -13.30
C ALA A 302 16.80 12.99 -12.90
N SER A 303 16.43 13.86 -13.84
CA SER A 303 16.09 15.27 -13.57
C SER A 303 14.92 15.45 -12.59
N ARG A 304 14.07 14.42 -12.42
CA ARG A 304 12.95 14.43 -11.46
C ARG A 304 13.38 14.09 -10.03
N LEU A 305 14.58 13.54 -9.83
CA LEU A 305 15.09 13.07 -8.54
C LEU A 305 15.72 14.20 -7.72
N VAL A 306 14.93 15.22 -7.41
CA VAL A 306 15.39 16.47 -6.77
C VAL A 306 15.91 16.31 -5.33
N ASN A 307 15.66 15.15 -4.70
CA ASN A 307 16.06 14.86 -3.32
C ASN A 307 17.40 14.12 -3.19
N VAL A 308 18.05 13.80 -4.31
CA VAL A 308 19.31 13.05 -4.30
C VAL A 308 20.42 13.82 -3.59
N THR A 309 21.09 13.15 -2.66
CA THR A 309 22.26 13.61 -1.92
C THR A 309 23.54 12.95 -2.42
N ASP A 310 23.43 11.74 -2.97
CA ASP A 310 24.57 10.91 -3.35
C ASP A 310 24.35 10.36 -4.76
N VAL A 311 25.26 10.68 -5.66
CA VAL A 311 25.31 10.13 -7.02
C VAL A 311 26.60 9.33 -7.17
N ASP A 312 26.47 8.07 -7.56
CA ASP A 312 27.58 7.21 -7.95
C ASP A 312 27.36 6.68 -9.38
N LEU A 313 28.16 7.19 -10.31
CA LEU A 313 28.24 6.75 -11.70
C LEU A 313 29.63 6.21 -12.03
N THR A 314 30.34 5.69 -11.03
CA THR A 314 31.69 5.13 -11.22
C THR A 314 31.64 4.01 -12.26
N ASP A 315 32.60 3.98 -13.17
CA ASP A 315 32.65 3.03 -14.30
C ASP A 315 31.42 3.06 -15.25
N SER A 316 30.61 4.13 -15.23
CA SER A 316 29.45 4.26 -16.14
C SER A 316 29.81 4.84 -17.51
N GLN A 317 29.00 4.52 -18.52
CA GLN A 317 29.11 5.10 -19.87
C GLN A 317 28.31 6.39 -20.06
N ILE A 318 27.76 6.97 -18.98
CA ILE A 318 26.96 8.20 -19.04
C ILE A 318 27.88 9.38 -19.35
N VAL A 319 27.56 10.10 -20.42
CA VAL A 319 28.30 11.31 -20.84
C VAL A 319 27.58 12.58 -20.38
N ASP A 320 26.26 12.64 -20.59
CA ASP A 320 25.44 13.79 -20.25
C ASP A 320 24.90 13.67 -18.83
N VAL A 321 25.41 14.54 -17.95
CA VAL A 321 25.00 14.67 -16.56
C VAL A 321 24.22 15.96 -16.29
N SER A 322 23.63 16.58 -17.32
CA SER A 322 22.86 17.83 -17.21
C SER A 322 21.67 17.76 -16.26
N TRP A 323 21.14 16.57 -16.00
CA TRP A 323 20.08 16.31 -15.02
C TRP A 323 20.53 16.58 -13.58
N MET A 324 21.83 16.51 -13.26
CA MET A 324 22.34 16.78 -11.91
C MET A 324 22.04 18.21 -11.44
N LYS A 325 21.80 19.16 -12.36
CA LYS A 325 21.47 20.56 -12.01
C LYS A 325 20.24 20.71 -11.11
N GLU A 326 19.34 19.72 -11.10
CA GLU A 326 18.10 19.74 -10.30
C GLU A 326 18.32 19.17 -8.87
N MET A 327 19.46 18.53 -8.61
CA MET A 327 19.78 17.84 -7.35
C MET A 327 20.35 18.81 -6.31
N ASN A 328 19.54 19.77 -5.86
CA ASN A 328 19.97 20.85 -4.95
C ASN A 328 20.51 20.38 -3.58
N LYS A 329 20.31 19.10 -3.24
CA LYS A 329 20.78 18.47 -1.99
C LYS A 329 22.06 17.65 -2.17
N LEU A 330 22.66 17.64 -3.36
CA LEU A 330 23.84 16.83 -3.67
C LEU A 330 25.02 17.16 -2.76
N ARG A 331 25.58 16.11 -2.14
CA ARG A 331 26.74 16.11 -1.25
C ARG A 331 27.89 15.28 -1.80
N TYR A 332 27.59 14.19 -2.49
CA TYR A 332 28.58 13.26 -3.03
C TYR A 332 28.36 13.05 -4.53
N ALA A 333 29.40 13.31 -5.32
CA ALA A 333 29.42 13.03 -6.76
C ALA A 333 30.62 12.12 -7.07
N LEU A 334 30.37 10.82 -7.19
CA LEU A 334 31.35 9.79 -7.53
C LEU A 334 31.15 9.42 -9.00
N LEU A 335 32.11 9.75 -9.84
CA LEU A 335 32.02 9.69 -11.30
C LEU A 335 33.32 9.13 -11.90
N SER A 336 34.15 8.48 -11.09
CA SER A 336 35.46 7.99 -11.54
C SER A 336 35.31 6.97 -12.67
N ASN A 337 36.24 6.96 -13.61
CA ASN A 337 36.24 6.12 -14.82
C ASN A 337 34.97 6.23 -15.67
N SER A 338 34.17 7.27 -15.50
CA SER A 338 33.01 7.51 -16.35
C SER A 338 33.38 8.21 -17.65
N SER A 339 32.46 8.21 -18.61
CA SER A 339 32.62 8.91 -19.89
C SER A 339 32.27 10.40 -19.82
N VAL A 340 32.11 10.98 -18.62
CA VAL A 340 31.79 12.40 -18.43
C VAL A 340 32.94 13.30 -18.90
N THR A 341 32.56 14.40 -19.56
CA THR A 341 33.50 15.40 -20.12
C THR A 341 33.26 16.83 -19.59
N ASP A 342 32.02 17.16 -19.20
CA ASP A 342 31.65 18.48 -18.70
C ASP A 342 30.90 18.35 -17.36
N LEU A 343 31.41 19.05 -16.35
CA LEU A 343 30.84 19.14 -15.00
C LEU A 343 30.48 20.56 -14.58
N SER A 344 30.35 21.49 -15.54
CA SER A 344 29.89 22.86 -15.32
C SER A 344 28.54 22.93 -14.58
N VAL A 345 27.70 21.90 -14.73
CA VAL A 345 26.42 21.71 -14.01
C VAL A 345 26.59 21.66 -12.50
N LEU A 346 27.76 21.24 -12.01
CA LEU A 346 28.05 21.17 -10.59
C LEU A 346 28.30 22.55 -9.97
N SER A 347 28.63 23.58 -10.77
CA SER A 347 28.99 24.93 -10.29
C SER A 347 27.94 25.61 -9.41
N LYS A 348 26.66 25.20 -9.50
CA LYS A 348 25.55 25.72 -8.68
C LYS A 348 25.39 25.04 -7.32
N HIS A 349 26.03 23.90 -7.11
CA HIS A 349 25.89 23.10 -5.89
C HIS A 349 26.87 23.60 -4.83
N THR A 350 26.40 24.19 -3.74
CA THR A 350 27.29 24.75 -2.70
C THR A 350 27.63 23.78 -1.58
N ASN A 351 26.92 22.65 -1.51
CA ASN A 351 26.91 21.71 -0.37
C ASN A 351 27.66 20.40 -0.66
N ILE A 352 28.42 20.33 -1.75
CA ILE A 352 29.20 19.15 -2.10
C ILE A 352 30.38 19.00 -1.13
N ASP A 353 30.50 17.80 -0.56
CA ASP A 353 31.53 17.41 0.40
C ASP A 353 32.62 16.55 -0.25
N ARG A 354 32.27 15.77 -1.28
CA ARG A 354 33.19 14.89 -2.01
C ARG A 354 32.88 14.87 -3.50
N VAL A 355 33.93 15.01 -4.30
CA VAL A 355 33.91 14.77 -5.74
C VAL A 355 35.01 13.80 -6.11
N SER A 356 34.67 12.77 -6.87
CA SER A 356 35.63 11.83 -7.46
C SER A 356 35.36 11.74 -8.96
N ILE A 357 36.30 12.19 -9.78
CA ILE A 357 36.21 12.20 -11.24
C ILE A 357 37.47 11.59 -11.86
N SER A 358 38.22 10.80 -11.08
CA SER A 358 39.48 10.24 -11.53
C SER A 358 39.29 9.37 -12.77
N GLY A 359 40.17 9.46 -13.77
CA GLY A 359 40.04 8.69 -15.01
C GLY A 359 38.93 9.15 -15.96
N THR A 360 38.31 10.30 -15.72
CA THR A 360 37.36 10.92 -16.66
C THR A 360 38.08 11.80 -17.69
N LYS A 361 37.32 12.35 -18.65
CA LYS A 361 37.82 13.28 -19.67
C LYS A 361 37.59 14.75 -19.32
N VAL A 362 37.28 15.05 -18.05
CA VAL A 362 37.05 16.41 -17.57
C VAL A 362 38.38 17.16 -17.50
N SER A 363 38.45 18.31 -18.16
CA SER A 363 39.64 19.19 -18.15
C SER A 363 39.44 20.48 -17.34
N ASP A 364 38.20 20.95 -17.17
CA ASP A 364 37.87 22.13 -16.39
C ASP A 364 37.35 21.75 -15.00
N ILE A 365 38.07 22.17 -13.96
CA ILE A 365 37.70 21.96 -12.55
C ILE A 365 37.21 23.24 -11.86
N SER A 366 36.88 24.29 -12.60
CA SER A 366 36.43 25.58 -12.05
C SER A 366 35.17 25.47 -11.18
N PHE A 367 34.36 24.42 -11.36
CA PHE A 367 33.20 24.12 -10.53
C PHE A 367 33.52 23.99 -9.02
N ILE A 368 34.74 23.60 -8.64
CA ILE A 368 35.14 23.44 -7.22
C ILE A 368 35.27 24.77 -6.48
N GLU A 369 35.36 25.90 -7.19
CA GLU A 369 35.50 27.22 -6.59
C GLU A 369 34.28 27.60 -5.73
N ASN A 370 33.11 27.08 -6.09
CA ASN A 370 31.83 27.37 -5.43
C ASN A 370 31.50 26.44 -4.27
N PHE A 371 32.22 25.33 -4.12
CA PHE A 371 31.96 24.36 -3.05
C PHE A 371 32.46 24.93 -1.73
N LYS A 372 31.57 25.00 -0.73
CA LYS A 372 31.88 25.57 0.59
C LYS A 372 32.32 24.52 1.61
N HIS A 373 32.03 23.26 1.34
CA HIS A 373 32.19 22.14 2.28
C HIS A 373 33.03 20.99 1.71
N LEU A 374 33.69 21.19 0.57
CA LEU A 374 34.47 20.15 -0.10
C LEU A 374 35.65 19.72 0.79
N THR A 375 35.64 18.45 1.19
CA THR A 375 36.70 17.86 2.01
C THR A 375 37.52 16.82 1.24
N GLN A 376 36.99 16.25 0.17
CA GLN A 376 37.66 15.21 -0.60
C GLN A 376 37.50 15.49 -2.10
N LEU A 377 38.63 15.57 -2.80
CA LEU A 377 38.68 15.79 -4.24
C LEU A 377 39.61 14.76 -4.88
N GLU A 378 39.09 13.96 -5.80
CA GLU A 378 39.86 12.96 -6.53
C GLU A 378 39.77 13.27 -8.03
N ILE A 379 40.88 13.72 -8.62
CA ILE A 379 40.98 14.24 -9.99
C ILE A 379 42.19 13.65 -10.73
N ALA A 380 42.66 12.48 -10.30
CA ALA A 380 43.76 11.80 -10.96
C ALA A 380 43.36 11.31 -12.35
N LEU A 381 44.33 11.11 -13.23
CA LEU A 381 44.17 10.63 -14.60
C LEU A 381 43.20 11.46 -15.46
N CYS A 382 42.97 12.72 -15.11
CA CYS A 382 42.20 13.68 -15.89
C CYS A 382 43.12 14.57 -16.74
N PRO A 383 42.67 15.04 -17.93
CA PRO A 383 43.41 15.96 -18.78
C PRO A 383 43.28 17.43 -18.30
N ILE A 384 43.63 17.70 -17.04
CA ILE A 384 43.54 19.05 -16.45
C ILE A 384 44.84 19.81 -16.70
N ASP A 385 44.71 20.98 -17.32
CA ASP A 385 45.81 21.89 -17.61
C ASP A 385 45.85 23.12 -16.67
N ASP A 386 44.72 23.52 -16.07
CA ASP A 386 44.66 24.64 -15.11
C ASP A 386 44.24 24.16 -13.72
N TYR A 387 45.19 24.15 -12.79
CA TYR A 387 44.99 23.80 -11.38
C TYR A 387 44.74 25.03 -10.48
N SER A 388 44.66 26.25 -11.04
CA SER A 388 44.35 27.46 -10.27
C SER A 388 43.07 27.37 -9.42
N PRO A 389 42.01 26.62 -9.79
CA PRO A 389 40.83 26.43 -8.94
C PRO A 389 41.12 25.83 -7.56
N LEU A 390 42.18 25.01 -7.41
CA LEU A 390 42.59 24.43 -6.12
C LEU A 390 43.01 25.49 -5.08
N PHE A 391 43.40 26.67 -5.56
CA PHE A 391 43.82 27.78 -4.72
C PHE A 391 42.71 28.83 -4.51
N LYS A 392 41.74 28.88 -5.43
CA LYS A 392 40.58 29.79 -5.37
C LYS A 392 39.40 29.21 -4.59
N THR A 393 39.29 27.88 -4.50
CA THR A 393 38.23 27.24 -3.71
C THR A 393 38.22 27.76 -2.27
N LYS A 394 37.03 27.96 -1.70
CA LYS A 394 36.84 28.42 -0.32
C LYS A 394 36.90 27.27 0.69
N SER A 395 36.85 26.04 0.20
CA SER A 395 36.88 24.84 1.03
C SER A 395 38.29 24.54 1.56
N HIS A 396 38.35 23.67 2.57
CA HIS A 396 39.59 23.12 3.12
C HIS A 396 39.62 21.62 2.83
N LEU A 397 40.42 21.23 1.85
CA LEU A 397 40.57 19.84 1.45
C LEU A 397 41.30 19.05 2.53
N LYS A 398 40.75 17.89 2.86
CA LYS A 398 41.37 16.90 3.75
C LYS A 398 42.05 15.80 2.95
N ILE A 399 41.51 15.46 1.79
CA ILE A 399 42.07 14.47 0.87
C ILE A 399 42.08 15.07 -0.53
N LEU A 400 43.23 15.02 -1.19
CA LEU A 400 43.38 15.35 -2.60
C LEU A 400 44.09 14.20 -3.31
N GLN A 401 43.42 13.59 -4.29
CA GLN A 401 44.06 12.66 -5.21
C GLN A 401 44.29 13.34 -6.55
N ILE A 402 45.55 13.38 -7.01
CA ILE A 402 45.96 14.10 -8.22
C ILE A 402 47.08 13.34 -8.96
N ASN A 403 47.33 13.67 -10.22
CA ASN A 403 48.45 13.10 -10.97
C ASN A 403 49.81 13.49 -10.41
N ARG A 404 50.78 12.56 -10.44
CA ARG A 404 52.17 12.84 -10.05
C ARG A 404 52.76 14.05 -10.77
N ARG A 405 52.56 14.13 -12.10
CA ARG A 405 53.02 15.26 -12.90
C ARG A 405 52.45 16.60 -12.42
N ALA A 406 51.17 16.63 -12.08
CA ALA A 406 50.53 17.84 -11.57
C ALA A 406 51.02 18.19 -10.16
N LEU A 407 51.27 17.19 -9.32
CA LEU A 407 51.89 17.40 -8.00
C LEU A 407 53.29 18.02 -8.12
N GLU A 408 54.10 17.54 -9.08
CA GLU A 408 55.43 18.09 -9.38
C GLU A 408 55.36 19.53 -9.92
N GLU A 409 54.36 19.84 -10.76
CA GLU A 409 54.15 21.18 -11.34
C GLU A 409 53.66 22.20 -10.31
N ILE A 410 52.68 21.81 -9.50
CA ILE A 410 52.06 22.68 -8.49
C ILE A 410 52.98 22.83 -7.27
N GLY A 411 53.67 21.77 -6.89
CA GLY A 411 54.45 21.66 -5.67
C GLY A 411 53.60 21.27 -4.46
N GLU A 412 53.98 20.18 -3.80
CA GLU A 412 53.28 19.63 -2.62
C GLU A 412 53.14 20.66 -1.48
N GLU A 413 54.19 21.43 -1.21
CA GLU A 413 54.18 22.49 -0.19
C GLU A 413 53.16 23.59 -0.48
N ASN A 414 52.94 23.95 -1.76
CA ASN A 414 51.95 24.95 -2.13
C ASN A 414 50.53 24.48 -1.81
N ILE A 415 50.24 23.20 -2.06
CA ILE A 415 48.96 22.57 -1.72
C ILE A 415 48.77 22.52 -0.20
N LYS A 416 49.78 22.05 0.54
CA LYS A 416 49.76 21.97 2.01
C LYS A 416 49.62 23.32 2.70
N ASN A 417 50.22 24.38 2.13
CA ASN A 417 50.06 25.75 2.62
C ASN A 417 48.62 26.25 2.47
N ARG A 418 47.91 25.86 1.40
CA ARG A 418 46.51 26.23 1.20
C ARG A 418 45.56 25.37 2.05
N HIS A 419 45.86 24.07 2.18
CA HIS A 419 45.01 23.06 2.79
C HIS A 419 45.78 22.35 3.92
N ILE A 420 45.78 22.94 5.11
CA ILE A 420 46.56 22.45 6.25
C ILE A 420 46.10 21.04 6.66
N GLY A 421 47.05 20.10 6.76
CA GLY A 421 46.79 18.72 7.18
C GLY A 421 46.20 17.82 6.10
N ILE A 422 46.28 18.24 4.83
CA ILE A 422 45.81 17.47 3.69
C ILE A 422 46.60 16.17 3.48
N ASP A 423 45.88 15.08 3.23
CA ASP A 423 46.39 13.82 2.71
C ASP A 423 46.42 13.89 1.18
N ILE A 424 47.62 14.00 0.60
CA ILE A 424 47.82 14.06 -0.85
C ILE A 424 48.18 12.65 -1.32
N ARG A 425 47.41 12.14 -2.28
CA ARG A 425 47.61 10.82 -2.89
C ARG A 425 47.89 11.00 -4.37
N ASP A 426 48.89 10.30 -4.89
CA ASP A 426 49.16 10.29 -6.33
C ASP A 426 48.81 8.96 -7.01
N THR A 427 49.04 8.88 -8.32
CA THR A 427 48.78 7.69 -9.13
C THR A 427 49.67 6.49 -8.80
N ASN A 428 50.75 6.67 -8.03
CA ASN A 428 51.64 5.60 -7.58
C ASN A 428 51.32 5.13 -6.15
N ASP A 429 50.65 5.94 -5.34
CA ASP A 429 50.22 5.57 -3.98
C ASP A 429 48.99 4.64 -3.97
N SER A 430 48.36 4.39 -5.13
CA SER A 430 47.22 3.48 -5.24
C SER A 430 47.20 2.69 -6.56
N PRO A 431 47.92 1.55 -6.64
CA PRO A 431 47.89 0.69 -7.82
C PRO A 431 46.64 -0.21 -7.91
N PHE A 432 45.74 -0.20 -6.92
CA PHE A 432 44.73 -1.25 -6.75
C PHE A 432 43.36 -0.69 -6.35
N TRP A 433 42.56 -0.25 -7.33
CA TRP A 433 41.11 -0.52 -7.43
C TRP A 433 40.62 -0.51 -8.90
N TYR A 434 41.52 -0.64 -9.88
CA TYR A 434 41.19 -0.73 -11.32
C TYR A 434 41.12 -2.19 -11.81
N LEU A 435 40.31 -3.01 -11.15
CA LEU A 435 39.95 -4.33 -11.69
C LEU A 435 38.44 -4.36 -11.89
N SER A 436 38.07 -4.04 -13.12
CA SER A 436 37.15 -4.82 -13.95
C SER A 436 36.70 -6.14 -13.30
N TYR A 437 35.39 -6.28 -13.13
CA TYR A 437 34.74 -7.58 -13.33
C TYR A 437 34.30 -7.67 -14.78
#